data_AF-A0A3S0N2S2-F1
#
_entry.id   AF-A0A3S0N2S2-F1
#
_cell.length_a   1.000
_cell.length_b   1.000
_cell.length_c   1.000
_cell.angle_alpha   90.00
_cell.angle_beta   90.00
_cell.angle_gamma   90.00
#
_symmetry.space_group_name_H-M   'P 1'
#
loop_
_entity.id
_entity.type
_entity.pdbx_description
1 polymer ?
#
loop_
_entity_poly.entity_id
_entity_poly.type
_entity_poly.pdbx_seq_one_letter_code
_entity_poly.pdbx_strand_id
1 'polypeptide(L)'
;MKYVYRFSIVFTLFLFFLVVGLYSLEFYIHGLWSSNFTRFSAISVLLGASTAITVWLSNQVRQNSEDLLEETKHYYEKSYETLNVLGEDGFPKNQRIRWLTAARLLSVAEKLHKQIPLSSHKKLCEEAREYWRQKFYDLLLPNKQGPNKNYFAEDIKFLDSYRAKDPEPLELNSVLMIFRFVEWQDSREDPLENVPMPDDKKINKMKRLGPVGLAQLLEAYKKSKEQT
;
A
#
# COMPACT_ATOMS: atom_id res chain seq x y z
N MET A 1 -16.96 2.47 13.71
CA MET A 1 -16.55 1.04 13.78
C MET A 1 -15.40 0.77 14.76
N LYS A 2 -14.29 1.53 14.72
CA LYS A 2 -13.12 1.34 15.62
C LYS A 2 -13.46 1.34 17.13
N TYR A 3 -14.35 2.24 17.58
CA TYR A 3 -14.81 2.31 18.97
C TYR A 3 -15.66 1.10 19.38
N VAL A 4 -16.54 0.64 18.50
CA VAL A 4 -17.41 -0.52 18.73
C VAL A 4 -16.58 -1.80 18.88
N TYR A 5 -15.58 -2.00 18.01
CA TYR A 5 -14.66 -3.13 18.11
C TYR A 5 -13.84 -3.11 19.42
N ARG A 6 -13.28 -1.95 19.78
CA ARG A 6 -12.52 -1.79 21.04
C ARG A 6 -13.39 -2.07 22.27
N PHE A 7 -14.62 -1.55 22.28
CA PHE A 7 -15.58 -1.81 23.36
C PHE A 7 -15.93 -3.30 23.43
N SER A 8 -16.17 -3.95 22.29
CA SER A 8 -16.44 -5.39 22.21
C SER A 8 -15.32 -6.22 22.84
N ILE A 9 -14.05 -5.93 22.51
CA ILE A 9 -12.90 -6.63 23.11
C ILE A 9 -12.87 -6.45 24.63
N VAL A 10 -13.01 -5.21 25.12
CA VAL A 10 -12.97 -4.92 26.56
C VAL A 10 -14.11 -5.63 27.28
N PHE A 11 -15.30 -5.63 26.69
CA PHE A 11 -16.46 -6.32 27.23
C PHE A 11 -16.28 -7.85 27.24
N THR A 12 -15.75 -8.45 26.17
CA THR A 12 -15.42 -9.88 26.11
C THR A 12 -14.39 -10.25 27.18
N LEU A 13 -13.34 -9.45 27.37
CA LEU A 13 -12.33 -9.67 28.41
C LEU A 13 -12.93 -9.56 29.81
N PHE A 14 -13.77 -8.56 30.05
CA PHE A 14 -14.49 -8.40 31.31
C PHE A 14 -15.35 -9.63 31.62
N LEU A 15 -16.15 -10.10 30.65
CA LEU A 15 -16.95 -11.32 30.81
C LEU A 15 -16.07 -12.55 31.05
N PHE A 16 -14.92 -12.66 30.39
CA PHE A 16 -13.98 -13.76 30.59
C PHE A 16 -13.46 -13.80 32.04
N PHE A 17 -12.99 -12.68 32.57
CA PHE A 17 -12.53 -12.61 33.96
C PHE A 17 -13.66 -12.85 34.97
N LEU A 18 -14.86 -12.36 34.67
CA LEU A 18 -16.03 -12.58 35.52
C LEU A 18 -16.42 -14.07 35.56
N VAL A 19 -16.43 -14.75 34.40
CA VAL A 19 -16.64 -16.19 34.32
C VAL A 19 -15.57 -16.92 35.13
N VAL A 20 -14.29 -16.70 34.85
CA VAL A 20 -13.19 -17.36 35.57
C VAL A 20 -13.30 -17.14 37.08
N GLY A 21 -13.57 -15.91 37.53
CA GLY A 21 -13.72 -15.57 38.94
C GLY A 21 -14.87 -16.32 39.62
N LEU A 22 -16.05 -16.40 38.97
CA LEU A 22 -17.20 -17.13 39.52
C LEU A 22 -16.95 -18.64 39.63
N TYR A 23 -16.36 -19.24 38.59
CA TYR A 23 -16.00 -20.66 38.61
C TYR A 23 -14.92 -20.97 39.67
N SER A 24 -13.92 -20.09 39.83
CA SER A 24 -12.90 -20.22 40.89
C SER A 24 -13.48 -20.09 42.29
N LEU A 25 -14.43 -19.17 42.51
CA LEU A 25 -15.10 -19.00 43.80
C LEU A 25 -15.94 -20.23 44.16
N GLU A 26 -16.75 -20.74 43.23
CA GLU A 26 -17.57 -21.93 43.44
C GLU A 26 -16.70 -23.15 43.77
N PHE A 27 -15.59 -23.31 43.04
CA PHE A 27 -14.62 -24.35 43.29
C PHE A 27 -13.98 -24.25 44.69
N TYR A 28 -13.66 -23.03 45.13
CA TYR A 28 -13.08 -22.79 46.45
C TYR A 28 -14.06 -23.14 47.59
N ILE A 29 -15.34 -22.78 47.45
CA ILE A 29 -16.36 -22.99 48.49
C ILE A 29 -16.80 -24.45 48.57
N HIS A 30 -17.04 -25.10 47.43
CA HIS A 30 -17.70 -26.40 47.36
C HIS A 30 -16.76 -27.56 46.99
N GLY A 31 -15.53 -27.27 46.55
CA GLY A 31 -14.62 -28.28 46.01
C GLY A 31 -15.12 -28.88 44.69
N LEU A 32 -14.25 -29.64 44.00
CA LEU A 32 -14.53 -30.18 42.67
C LEU A 32 -15.76 -31.12 42.62
N TRP A 33 -16.00 -31.86 43.69
CA TRP A 33 -16.97 -32.97 43.70
C TRP A 33 -18.42 -32.54 44.00
N SER A 34 -18.65 -31.31 44.49
CA SER A 34 -20.00 -30.84 44.86
C SER A 34 -20.44 -29.54 44.18
N SER A 35 -19.62 -29.01 43.26
CA SER A 35 -19.90 -27.76 42.54
C SER A 35 -21.05 -27.87 41.53
N ASN A 36 -22.00 -26.94 41.58
CA ASN A 36 -23.14 -26.87 40.65
C ASN A 36 -22.93 -25.81 39.57
N PHE A 37 -22.13 -26.14 38.55
CA PHE A 37 -21.74 -25.22 37.48
C PHE A 37 -22.88 -24.71 36.58
N THR A 38 -24.06 -25.34 36.63
CA THR A 38 -25.24 -24.94 35.86
C THR A 38 -25.71 -23.53 36.21
N ARG A 39 -25.40 -23.04 37.42
CA ARG A 39 -25.72 -21.69 37.89
C ARG A 39 -25.04 -20.58 37.10
N PHE A 40 -23.89 -20.88 36.48
CA PHE A 40 -23.12 -19.91 35.68
C PHE A 40 -23.32 -20.10 34.18
N SER A 41 -24.19 -21.03 33.75
CA SER A 41 -24.44 -21.33 32.34
C SER A 41 -24.85 -20.10 31.51
N ALA A 42 -25.70 -19.24 32.06
CA ALA A 42 -26.13 -18.01 31.38
C ALA A 42 -24.97 -17.06 31.09
N ILE A 43 -24.03 -16.92 32.03
CA ILE A 43 -22.86 -16.05 31.89
C ILE A 43 -21.86 -16.65 30.89
N SER A 44 -21.66 -17.97 30.91
CA SER A 44 -20.85 -18.68 29.92
C SER A 44 -21.42 -18.55 28.50
N VAL A 45 -22.76 -18.58 28.35
CA VAL A 45 -23.43 -18.32 27.06
C VAL A 45 -23.21 -16.87 26.61
N LEU A 46 -23.31 -15.89 27.50
CA LEU A 46 -23.03 -14.49 27.17
C LEU A 46 -21.58 -14.27 26.73
N LEU A 47 -20.62 -14.93 27.38
CA LEU A 47 -19.22 -14.91 26.97
C LEU A 47 -19.06 -15.47 25.55
N GLY A 48 -19.66 -16.63 25.26
CA GLY A 48 -19.64 -17.23 23.92
C GLY A 48 -20.29 -16.35 22.84
N ALA A 49 -21.41 -15.70 23.16
CA ALA A 49 -22.03 -14.73 22.25
C ALA A 49 -21.13 -13.51 22.02
N SER A 50 -20.50 -12.99 23.08
CA SER A 50 -19.58 -11.85 23.00
C SER A 50 -18.33 -12.16 22.18
N THR A 51 -17.72 -13.33 22.35
CA THR A 51 -16.57 -13.76 21.53
C THR A 51 -16.97 -13.88 20.06
N ALA A 52 -18.13 -14.46 19.76
CA ALA A 52 -18.65 -14.56 18.39
C ALA A 52 -18.83 -13.17 17.75
N ILE A 53 -19.39 -12.20 18.48
CA ILE A 53 -19.53 -10.80 18.02
C ILE A 53 -18.15 -10.16 17.76
N THR A 54 -17.19 -10.35 18.67
CA THR A 54 -15.83 -9.81 18.51
C THR A 54 -15.12 -10.41 17.30
N VAL A 55 -15.25 -11.72 17.07
CA VAL A 55 -14.72 -12.41 15.89
C VAL A 55 -15.38 -11.89 14.61
N TRP A 56 -16.71 -11.76 14.60
CA TRP A 56 -17.44 -11.22 13.45
C TRP A 56 -17.01 -9.79 13.11
N LEU A 57 -16.91 -8.90 14.11
CA LEU A 57 -16.42 -7.53 13.92
C LEU A 57 -14.98 -7.51 13.39
N SER A 58 -14.11 -8.35 13.93
CA SER A 58 -12.73 -8.48 13.45
C SER A 58 -12.68 -8.92 11.99
N ASN A 59 -13.54 -9.87 11.60
CA ASN A 59 -13.63 -10.35 10.23
C ASN A 59 -14.16 -9.27 9.28
N GLN A 60 -15.16 -8.49 9.70
CA GLN A 60 -15.68 -7.37 8.91
C GLN A 60 -14.61 -6.30 8.66
N VAL A 61 -13.82 -5.93 9.67
CA VAL A 61 -12.72 -4.97 9.51
C VAL A 61 -11.66 -5.51 8.56
N ARG A 62 -11.33 -6.80 8.66
CA ARG A 62 -10.38 -7.47 7.76
C ARG A 62 -10.88 -7.49 6.32
N GLN A 63 -12.12 -7.93 6.09
CA GLN A 63 -12.76 -7.98 4.77
C GLN A 63 -12.81 -6.59 4.13
N ASN A 64 -13.35 -5.59 4.83
CA ASN A 64 -13.36 -4.22 4.31
C ASN A 64 -11.96 -3.69 3.97
N SER A 65 -10.94 -4.09 4.74
CA SER A 65 -9.56 -3.71 4.44
C SER A 65 -8.96 -4.45 3.24
N GLU A 66 -9.43 -5.65 2.95
CA GLU A 66 -9.04 -6.47 1.80
C GLU A 66 -9.71 -5.91 0.54
N ASP A 67 -11.02 -5.64 0.60
CA ASP A 67 -11.78 -4.99 -0.48
C ASP A 67 -11.14 -3.65 -0.88
N LEU A 68 -10.81 -2.80 0.09
CA LEU A 68 -10.12 -1.53 -0.18
C LEU A 68 -8.74 -1.72 -0.80
N LEU A 69 -8.00 -2.76 -0.39
CA LEU A 69 -6.68 -3.06 -0.93
C LEU A 69 -6.78 -3.49 -2.40
N GLU A 70 -7.69 -4.41 -2.71
CA GLU A 70 -7.92 -4.90 -4.07
C GLU A 70 -8.43 -3.79 -4.99
N GLU A 71 -9.43 -3.03 -4.54
CA GLU A 71 -10.01 -1.94 -5.31
C GLU A 71 -8.96 -0.83 -5.58
N THR A 72 -8.10 -0.52 -4.59
CA THR A 72 -7.00 0.43 -4.78
C THR A 72 -6.03 -0.04 -5.87
N LYS A 73 -5.63 -1.32 -5.83
CA LYS A 73 -4.74 -1.90 -6.85
C LYS A 73 -5.37 -1.84 -8.25
N HIS A 74 -6.65 -2.17 -8.33
CA HIS A 74 -7.42 -2.13 -9.57
C HIS A 74 -7.50 -0.72 -10.16
N TYR A 75 -7.69 0.32 -9.34
CA TYR A 75 -7.69 1.70 -9.82
C TYR A 75 -6.31 2.17 -10.31
N TYR A 76 -5.23 1.76 -9.65
CA TYR A 76 -3.88 2.03 -10.17
C TYR A 76 -3.66 1.38 -11.54
N GLU A 77 -4.03 0.10 -11.67
CA GLU A 77 -3.93 -0.64 -12.93
C GLU A 77 -4.75 0.01 -14.05
N LYS A 78 -6.05 0.23 -13.82
CA LYS A 78 -6.93 0.92 -14.78
C LYS A 78 -6.43 2.30 -15.16
N SER A 79 -5.91 3.05 -14.19
CA SER A 79 -5.31 4.36 -14.46
C SER A 79 -4.13 4.23 -15.41
N TYR A 80 -3.25 3.24 -15.17
CA TYR A 80 -2.10 2.99 -16.02
C TYR A 80 -2.53 2.53 -17.42
N GLU A 81 -3.40 1.54 -17.54
CA GLU A 81 -3.91 1.04 -18.82
C GLU A 81 -4.58 2.12 -19.66
N THR A 82 -5.34 3.02 -19.01
CA THR A 82 -5.99 4.16 -19.69
C THR A 82 -4.96 5.07 -20.37
N LEU A 83 -3.81 5.28 -19.71
CA LEU A 83 -2.73 6.15 -20.17
C LEU A 83 -1.73 5.41 -21.08
N ASN A 84 -1.52 4.11 -20.88
CA ASN A 84 -0.56 3.26 -21.57
C ASN A 84 -1.05 2.87 -22.99
N VAL A 85 -1.41 3.87 -23.77
CA VAL A 85 -1.65 3.76 -25.20
C VAL A 85 -0.68 4.71 -25.87
N LEU A 86 0.34 4.16 -26.50
CA LEU A 86 1.44 4.94 -27.05
C LEU A 86 1.07 5.62 -28.38
N GLY A 87 1.62 6.81 -28.58
CA GLY A 87 1.70 7.49 -29.87
C GLY A 87 2.92 7.07 -30.68
N GLU A 88 3.11 7.69 -31.84
CA GLU A 88 4.27 7.44 -32.71
C GLU A 88 5.59 7.91 -32.10
N ASP A 89 5.53 8.86 -31.17
CA ASP A 89 6.65 9.43 -30.44
C ASP A 89 7.11 8.57 -29.25
N GLY A 90 6.46 7.43 -29.00
CA GLY A 90 6.76 6.53 -27.88
C GLY A 90 6.24 7.02 -26.53
N PHE A 91 5.51 8.14 -26.48
CA PHE A 91 4.84 8.64 -25.29
C PHE A 91 3.36 8.25 -25.28
N PRO A 92 2.63 8.38 -24.15
CA PRO A 92 1.18 8.27 -24.15
C PRO A 92 0.54 9.12 -25.25
N LYS A 93 -0.57 8.69 -25.84
CA LYS A 93 -1.30 9.55 -26.78
C LYS A 93 -1.69 10.85 -26.10
N ASN A 94 -1.37 11.98 -26.73
CA ASN A 94 -1.87 13.30 -26.32
C ASN A 94 -3.37 13.39 -26.63
N GLN A 95 -4.18 12.78 -25.75
CA GLN A 95 -5.63 12.82 -25.79
C GLN A 95 -6.15 13.23 -24.43
N ARG A 96 -6.76 14.43 -24.35
CA ARG A 96 -7.25 15.02 -23.10
C ARG A 96 -8.10 14.07 -22.27
N ILE A 97 -9.05 13.35 -22.90
CA ILE A 97 -9.94 12.43 -22.19
C ILE A 97 -9.18 11.29 -21.48
N ARG A 98 -8.08 10.80 -22.06
CA ARG A 98 -7.27 9.74 -21.46
C ARG A 98 -6.52 10.23 -20.24
N TRP A 99 -5.83 11.36 -20.38
CA TRP A 99 -5.11 12.01 -19.28
C TRP A 99 -6.03 12.35 -18.11
N LEU A 100 -7.20 12.93 -18.40
CA LEU A 100 -8.23 13.21 -17.40
C LEU A 100 -8.74 11.95 -16.71
N THR A 101 -9.05 10.92 -17.48
CA THR A 101 -9.60 9.67 -16.94
C THR A 101 -8.57 8.96 -16.07
N ALA A 102 -7.32 8.84 -16.54
CA ALA A 102 -6.22 8.30 -15.76
C ALA A 102 -6.02 9.09 -14.45
N ALA A 103 -5.89 10.41 -14.51
CA ALA A 103 -5.71 11.23 -13.31
C ALA A 103 -6.86 11.09 -12.29
N ARG A 104 -8.11 10.95 -12.76
CA ARG A 104 -9.28 10.71 -11.89
C ARG A 104 -9.21 9.34 -11.22
N LEU A 105 -8.91 8.28 -11.97
CA LEU A 105 -8.77 6.92 -11.43
C LEU A 105 -7.63 6.87 -10.41
N LEU A 106 -6.49 7.48 -10.72
CA LEU A 106 -5.35 7.62 -9.82
C LEU A 106 -5.71 8.38 -8.54
N SER A 107 -6.48 9.46 -8.65
CA SER A 107 -6.96 10.22 -7.48
C SER A 107 -7.89 9.38 -6.60
N VAL A 108 -8.72 8.53 -7.19
CA VAL A 108 -9.55 7.57 -6.45
C VAL A 108 -8.68 6.55 -5.72
N ALA A 109 -7.67 5.97 -6.39
CA ALA A 109 -6.74 5.04 -5.78
C ALA A 109 -6.02 5.66 -4.56
N GLU A 110 -5.50 6.88 -4.69
CA GLU A 110 -4.83 7.60 -3.60
C GLU A 110 -5.78 7.91 -2.42
N LYS A 111 -7.07 8.10 -2.68
CA LYS A 111 -8.08 8.27 -1.62
C LYS A 111 -8.39 6.95 -0.90
N LEU A 112 -8.56 5.86 -1.64
CA LEU A 112 -8.83 4.53 -1.07
C LEU A 112 -7.64 4.00 -0.27
N HIS A 113 -6.42 4.21 -0.77
CA HIS A 113 -5.18 3.89 -0.09
C HIS A 113 -5.14 4.43 1.35
N LYS A 114 -5.58 5.69 1.55
CA LYS A 114 -5.62 6.35 2.87
C LYS A 114 -6.69 5.79 3.81
N GLN A 115 -7.67 5.06 3.29
CA GLN A 115 -8.80 4.53 4.06
C GLN A 115 -8.55 3.10 4.56
N ILE A 116 -7.49 2.43 4.10
CA ILE A 116 -7.17 1.05 4.50
C ILE A 116 -6.92 0.97 6.01
N PRO A 117 -7.74 0.23 6.78
CA PRO A 117 -7.66 0.24 8.25
C PRO A 117 -6.57 -0.67 8.82
N LEU A 118 -6.24 -1.81 8.18
CA LEU A 118 -5.17 -2.69 8.66
C LEU A 118 -3.81 -2.21 8.20
N SER A 119 -2.87 -2.08 9.13
CA SER A 119 -1.48 -1.69 8.84
C SER A 119 -0.76 -2.67 7.92
N SER A 120 -1.02 -3.98 8.05
CA SER A 120 -0.45 -5.00 7.17
C SER A 120 -0.91 -4.81 5.72
N HIS A 121 -2.21 -4.61 5.50
CA HIS A 121 -2.77 -4.33 4.18
C HIS A 121 -2.29 -2.99 3.63
N LYS A 122 -2.12 -1.99 4.51
CA LYS A 122 -1.56 -0.69 4.10
C LYS A 122 -0.14 -0.84 3.55
N LYS A 123 0.75 -1.59 4.23
CA LYS A 123 2.09 -1.90 3.70
C LYS A 123 2.06 -2.61 2.35
N LEU A 124 1.17 -3.60 2.19
CA LEU A 124 1.00 -4.27 0.89
C LEU A 124 0.50 -3.31 -0.19
N CYS A 125 -0.34 -2.34 0.18
CA CYS A 125 -0.82 -1.30 -0.72
C CYS A 125 0.30 -0.31 -1.08
N GLU A 126 1.18 0.03 -0.14
CA GLU A 126 2.35 0.86 -0.38
C GLU A 126 3.26 0.19 -1.42
N GLU A 127 3.60 -1.09 -1.28
CA GLU A 127 4.40 -1.81 -2.29
C GLU A 127 3.72 -1.86 -3.67
N ALA A 128 2.40 -2.06 -3.70
CA ALA A 128 1.65 -2.02 -4.96
C ALA A 128 1.67 -0.62 -5.60
N ARG A 129 1.54 0.43 -4.79
CA ARG A 129 1.64 1.83 -5.23
C ARG A 129 3.02 2.10 -5.83
N GLU A 130 4.09 1.61 -5.22
CA GLU A 130 5.46 1.79 -5.71
C GLU A 130 5.69 1.07 -7.04
N TYR A 131 5.19 -0.16 -7.17
CA TYR A 131 5.20 -0.89 -8.44
C TYR A 131 4.56 -0.08 -9.56
N TRP A 132 3.35 0.46 -9.30
CA TRP A 132 2.66 1.28 -10.30
C TRP A 132 3.36 2.61 -10.52
N ARG A 133 3.92 3.26 -9.49
CA ARG A 133 4.72 4.47 -9.65
C ARG A 133 5.87 4.25 -10.62
N GLN A 134 6.61 3.14 -10.47
CA GLN A 134 7.67 2.79 -11.41
C GLN A 134 7.14 2.57 -12.84
N LYS A 135 6.01 1.89 -12.99
CA LYS A 135 5.37 1.72 -14.31
C LYS A 135 5.02 3.06 -14.97
N PHE A 136 4.44 3.99 -14.21
CA PHE A 136 4.17 5.34 -14.70
C PHE A 136 5.46 6.12 -14.99
N TYR A 137 6.50 5.95 -14.17
CA TYR A 137 7.82 6.54 -14.41
C TYR A 137 8.37 6.08 -15.75
N ASP A 138 8.40 4.77 -16.00
CA ASP A 138 8.91 4.20 -17.24
C ASP A 138 8.10 4.66 -18.46
N LEU A 139 6.79 4.81 -18.31
CA LEU A 139 5.89 5.29 -19.35
C LEU A 139 6.11 6.77 -19.70
N LEU A 140 6.36 7.61 -18.71
CA LEU A 140 6.41 9.08 -18.88
C LEU A 140 7.83 9.62 -19.06
N LEU A 141 8.83 8.94 -18.51
CA LEU A 141 10.22 9.35 -18.49
C LEU A 141 11.16 8.26 -19.05
N PRO A 142 10.87 7.64 -20.22
CA PRO A 142 11.71 6.57 -20.77
C PRO A 142 13.16 7.01 -21.00
N ASN A 143 13.38 8.29 -21.30
CA ASN A 143 14.69 8.91 -21.52
C ASN A 143 15.14 9.80 -20.34
N LYS A 144 14.55 9.65 -19.15
CA LYS A 144 14.73 10.50 -17.95
C LYS A 144 14.27 11.97 -18.07
N GLN A 145 14.09 12.49 -19.29
CA GLN A 145 13.66 13.88 -19.54
C GLN A 145 12.16 14.02 -19.80
N GLY A 146 11.50 12.94 -20.25
CA GLY A 146 10.10 12.95 -20.64
C GLY A 146 9.83 13.62 -21.99
N PRO A 147 8.54 13.84 -22.33
CA PRO A 147 8.16 14.47 -23.57
C PRO A 147 8.51 15.97 -23.58
N ASN A 148 8.76 16.51 -24.78
CA ASN A 148 9.10 17.92 -24.95
C ASN A 148 7.89 18.83 -24.64
N LYS A 149 8.13 20.15 -24.53
CA LYS A 149 7.03 21.12 -24.29
C LYS A 149 5.89 21.00 -25.31
N ASN A 150 6.24 20.83 -26.59
CA ASN A 150 5.27 20.80 -27.70
C ASN A 150 4.32 19.59 -27.61
N TYR A 151 4.74 18.51 -26.96
CA TYR A 151 3.86 17.39 -26.64
C TYR A 151 2.68 17.83 -25.78
N PHE A 152 2.87 18.77 -24.83
CA PHE A 152 1.80 19.23 -23.94
C PHE A 152 1.00 20.37 -24.56
N ALA A 153 1.72 21.41 -25.01
CA ALA A 153 1.17 22.56 -25.73
C ALA A 153 2.30 23.36 -26.38
N GLU A 154 2.12 23.78 -27.63
CA GLU A 154 3.09 24.62 -28.35
C GLU A 154 3.22 26.02 -27.69
N ASP A 155 2.09 26.60 -27.29
CA ASP A 155 1.97 27.91 -26.65
C ASP A 155 0.92 27.87 -25.53
N ILE A 156 1.09 28.71 -24.51
CA ILE A 156 0.18 28.90 -23.38
C ILE A 156 -1.24 29.24 -23.88
N LYS A 157 -1.34 29.99 -24.99
CA LYS A 157 -2.63 30.37 -25.60
C LYS A 157 -3.51 29.18 -25.99
N PHE A 158 -2.88 28.03 -26.27
CA PHE A 158 -3.58 26.81 -26.66
C PHE A 158 -4.05 25.98 -25.45
N LEU A 159 -3.68 26.36 -24.22
CA LEU A 159 -4.18 25.70 -23.00
C LEU A 159 -5.65 26.06 -22.73
N ASP A 160 -6.04 27.30 -23.03
CA ASP A 160 -7.38 27.83 -22.73
C ASP A 160 -8.29 27.96 -23.96
N SER A 161 -7.74 27.83 -25.17
CA SER A 161 -8.48 27.96 -26.41
C SER A 161 -8.03 26.93 -27.44
N TYR A 162 -9.00 26.24 -28.06
CA TYR A 162 -8.75 25.30 -29.15
C TYR A 162 -9.71 25.59 -30.30
N ARG A 163 -9.24 25.40 -31.54
CA ARG A 163 -10.12 25.44 -32.71
C ARG A 163 -10.66 24.04 -32.96
N ALA A 164 -11.84 23.92 -33.58
CA ALA A 164 -12.46 22.62 -33.85
C ALA A 164 -11.62 21.65 -34.69
N LYS A 165 -10.56 22.13 -35.36
CA LYS A 165 -9.63 21.31 -36.14
C LYS A 165 -8.34 20.93 -35.39
N ASP A 166 -8.09 21.54 -34.23
CA ASP A 166 -6.89 21.31 -33.44
C ASP A 166 -7.18 20.25 -32.35
N PRO A 167 -6.18 19.46 -31.92
CA PRO A 167 -6.33 18.57 -30.78
C PRO A 167 -6.75 19.34 -29.53
N GLU A 168 -7.70 18.78 -28.77
CA GLU A 168 -8.13 19.37 -27.51
C GLU A 168 -6.94 19.38 -26.52
N PRO A 169 -6.62 20.52 -25.88
CA PRO A 169 -5.47 20.63 -25.00
C PRO A 169 -5.59 19.71 -23.79
N LEU A 170 -4.47 19.18 -23.34
CA LEU A 170 -4.42 18.41 -22.09
C LEU A 170 -4.84 19.29 -20.91
N GLU A 171 -5.58 18.70 -19.99
CA GLU A 171 -5.97 19.41 -18.77
C GLU A 171 -4.80 19.42 -17.79
N LEU A 172 -4.34 20.62 -17.41
CA LEU A 172 -3.08 20.79 -16.69
C LEU A 172 -3.08 20.08 -15.33
N ASN A 173 -4.19 20.08 -14.59
CA ASN A 173 -4.23 19.38 -13.30
C ASN A 173 -4.09 17.87 -13.45
N SER A 174 -4.62 17.29 -14.53
CA SER A 174 -4.48 15.87 -14.81
C SER A 174 -3.03 15.49 -15.08
N VAL A 175 -2.32 16.31 -15.86
CA VAL A 175 -0.89 16.13 -16.12
C VAL A 175 -0.11 16.25 -14.82
N LEU A 176 -0.33 17.32 -14.05
CA LEU A 176 0.36 17.57 -12.78
C LEU A 176 0.11 16.46 -11.74
N MET A 177 -1.12 15.95 -11.65
CA MET A 177 -1.47 14.85 -10.74
C MET A 177 -0.66 13.60 -11.05
N ILE A 178 -0.54 13.24 -12.34
CA ILE A 178 0.19 12.05 -12.77
C ILE A 178 1.70 12.23 -12.55
N PHE A 179 2.27 13.38 -12.94
CA PHE A 179 3.70 13.63 -12.70
C PHE A 179 4.06 13.69 -11.22
N ARG A 180 3.20 14.29 -10.37
CA ARG A 180 3.37 14.27 -8.91
C ARG A 180 3.33 12.85 -8.34
N PHE A 181 2.52 11.97 -8.91
CA PHE A 181 2.47 10.59 -8.47
C PHE A 181 3.78 9.86 -8.75
N VAL A 182 4.40 10.13 -9.90
CA VAL A 182 5.67 9.54 -10.35
C VAL A 182 6.88 10.03 -9.57
N GLU A 183 6.83 11.27 -9.07
CA GLU A 183 7.89 11.88 -8.30
C GLU A 183 8.24 11.07 -7.04
N TRP A 184 9.56 10.91 -6.78
CA TRP A 184 10.03 10.28 -5.56
C TRP A 184 9.62 11.13 -4.36
N GLN A 185 9.14 10.49 -3.30
CA GLN A 185 8.76 11.18 -2.08
C GLN A 185 9.88 11.06 -1.06
N ASP A 186 10.52 12.18 -0.72
CA ASP A 186 11.61 12.22 0.27
C ASP A 186 11.19 11.70 1.66
N SER A 187 9.90 11.69 1.96
CA SER A 187 9.35 11.17 3.20
C SER A 187 9.31 9.64 3.30
N ARG A 188 9.66 8.90 2.24
CA ARG A 188 9.62 7.43 2.22
C ARG A 188 10.99 6.87 2.64
N GLU A 189 10.96 5.96 3.62
CA GLU A 189 12.13 5.16 4.00
C GLU A 189 12.42 4.13 2.89
N ASP A 190 13.65 4.11 2.38
CA ASP A 190 14.08 3.14 1.38
C ASP A 190 14.33 1.79 2.07
N PRO A 191 13.62 0.70 1.70
CA PRO A 191 13.87 -0.62 2.25
C PRO A 191 15.31 -1.11 2.07
N LEU A 192 16.06 -0.53 1.13
CA LEU A 192 17.45 -0.88 0.83
C LEU A 192 18.50 -0.03 1.57
N GLU A 193 18.09 1.04 2.25
CA GLU A 193 19.01 1.99 2.90
C GLU A 193 19.93 1.31 3.93
N ASN A 194 19.40 0.33 4.65
CA ASN A 194 20.08 -0.36 5.74
C ASN A 194 20.62 -1.75 5.35
N VAL A 195 20.75 -2.07 4.06
CA VAL A 195 21.30 -3.36 3.62
C VAL A 195 22.82 -3.39 3.89
N PRO A 196 23.32 -4.26 4.79
CA PRO A 196 24.72 -4.26 5.16
C PRO A 196 25.59 -4.72 3.99
N MET A 197 26.72 -4.03 3.82
CA MET A 197 27.73 -4.41 2.84
C MET A 197 28.30 -5.81 3.18
N PRO A 198 28.48 -6.71 2.19
CA PRO A 198 29.04 -8.04 2.46
C PRO A 198 30.49 -7.96 2.98
N ASP A 199 30.84 -8.90 3.84
CA ASP A 199 32.20 -9.11 4.34
C ASP A 199 33.14 -9.64 3.24
N ASP A 200 34.45 -9.59 3.50
CA ASP A 200 35.45 -9.99 2.51
C ASP A 200 35.40 -11.49 2.21
N LYS A 201 34.95 -12.30 3.17
CA LYS A 201 34.75 -13.73 2.98
C LYS A 201 33.65 -14.00 1.95
N LYS A 202 32.53 -13.28 2.03
CA LYS A 202 31.40 -13.37 1.08
C LYS A 202 31.80 -12.81 -0.28
N ILE A 203 32.54 -11.70 -0.34
CA ILE A 203 33.08 -11.16 -1.60
C ILE A 203 34.03 -12.17 -2.26
N ASN A 204 34.98 -12.74 -1.52
CA ASN A 204 35.91 -13.74 -2.07
C ASN A 204 35.20 -15.03 -2.50
N LYS A 205 34.13 -15.43 -1.81
CA LYS A 205 33.26 -16.53 -2.27
C LYS A 205 32.57 -16.18 -3.59
N MET A 206 32.05 -14.96 -3.75
CA MET A 206 31.43 -14.49 -5.00
C MET A 206 32.43 -14.44 -6.16
N LYS A 207 33.69 -14.06 -5.94
CA LYS A 207 34.76 -14.11 -6.96
C LYS A 207 35.03 -15.52 -7.48
N ARG A 208 34.89 -16.54 -6.62
CA ARG A 208 35.21 -17.94 -6.96
C ARG A 208 34.04 -18.71 -7.57
N LEU A 209 32.82 -18.46 -7.08
CA LEU A 209 31.65 -19.33 -7.34
C LEU A 209 30.36 -18.55 -7.62
N GLY A 210 30.42 -17.24 -7.81
CA GLY A 210 29.25 -16.38 -7.89
C GLY A 210 29.37 -15.26 -8.93
N PRO A 211 28.63 -14.15 -8.75
CA PRO A 211 28.66 -13.03 -9.70
C PRO A 211 30.00 -12.28 -9.58
N VAL A 212 31.00 -12.73 -10.35
CA VAL A 212 32.38 -12.23 -10.29
C VAL A 212 32.45 -10.71 -10.52
N GLY A 213 31.69 -10.20 -11.49
CA GLY A 213 31.64 -8.76 -11.79
C GLY A 213 31.12 -7.93 -10.60
N LEU A 214 30.09 -8.40 -9.90
CA LEU A 214 29.62 -7.74 -8.68
C LEU A 214 30.68 -7.79 -7.59
N ALA A 215 31.37 -8.92 -7.41
CA ALA A 215 32.42 -9.05 -6.40
C ALA A 215 33.59 -8.07 -6.64
N GLN A 216 34.00 -7.90 -7.90
CA GLN A 216 35.01 -6.92 -8.30
C GLN A 216 34.55 -5.48 -8.01
N LEU A 217 33.30 -5.15 -8.34
CA LEU A 217 32.71 -3.84 -8.03
C LEU A 217 32.66 -3.55 -6.53
N LEU A 218 32.22 -4.52 -5.73
CA LEU A 218 32.12 -4.39 -4.27
C LEU A 218 33.49 -4.16 -3.63
N GLU A 219 34.53 -4.84 -4.13
CA GLU A 219 35.91 -4.63 -3.68
C GLU A 219 36.44 -3.25 -4.07
N ALA A 220 36.20 -2.81 -5.31
CA ALA A 220 36.58 -1.47 -5.75
C ALA A 220 35.89 -0.37 -4.93
N TYR A 221 34.59 -0.54 -4.63
CA TYR A 221 33.81 0.38 -3.81
C TYR A 221 34.28 0.44 -2.35
N LYS A 222 34.67 -0.70 -1.76
CA LYS A 222 35.28 -0.69 -0.41
C LYS A 222 36.59 0.10 -0.40
N LYS A 223 37.46 -0.14 -1.39
CA LYS A 223 38.74 0.57 -1.50
C LYS A 223 38.57 2.09 -1.66
N SER A 224 37.56 2.55 -2.41
CA SER A 224 37.31 4.00 -2.54
C SER A 224 36.79 4.63 -1.25
N LYS A 225 35.95 3.92 -0.49
CA LYS A 225 35.43 4.37 0.82
C LYS A 225 36.50 4.44 1.91
N GLU A 226 37.56 3.62 1.84
CA GLU A 226 38.67 3.64 2.79
C GLU A 226 39.70 4.76 2.52
N GLN A 227 39.67 5.33 1.31
CA GLN A 227 40.55 6.43 0.89
C GLN A 227 39.94 7.82 1.09
N THR A 228 38.66 7.90 1.48
CA THR A 228 37.91 9.14 1.73
C THR A 228 37.69 9.31 3.22
#